data_AF-A0A9X0I5Z8-F1
#
_entry.id   AF-A0A9X0I5Z8-F1
#
_cell.length_a   1.000
_cell.length_b   1.000
_cell.length_c   1.000
_cell.angle_alpha   90.00
_cell.angle_beta   90.00
_cell.angle_gamma   90.00
#
_symmetry.space_group_name_H-M   'P 1'
#
loop_
_entity.id
_entity.type
_entity.pdbx_description
1 polymer ?
#
loop_
_entity_poly.entity_id
_entity_poly.type
_entity_poly.pdbx_seq_one_letter_code
_entity_poly.pdbx_strand_id
1 'polypeptide(L)'
;MAASAAVGLSAGFTGYFKYHERSFNSQQTADAIEREYEAVELRVGKYAGLDEAKAYALFADTVERLRDEQNKRQQQLDQPAEVKREE
;
A
#
# COMPACT_ATOMS: atom_id res chain seq x y z
N MET A 1 18.72 -34.49 -8.69
CA MET A 1 17.67 -34.38 -7.65
C MET A 1 17.93 -33.27 -6.63
N ALA A 2 19.19 -32.95 -6.28
CA ALA A 2 19.50 -31.88 -5.31
C ALA A 2 19.28 -30.44 -5.82
N ALA A 3 19.50 -30.16 -7.11
CA ALA A 3 19.34 -28.81 -7.68
C ALA A 3 17.88 -28.31 -7.62
N SER A 4 16.90 -29.17 -7.87
CA SER A 4 15.48 -28.80 -7.82
C SER A 4 14.98 -28.49 -6.41
N ALA A 5 15.53 -29.15 -5.38
CA ALA A 5 15.21 -28.88 -3.98
C ALA A 5 15.79 -27.53 -3.51
N ALA A 6 17.01 -27.19 -3.95
CA ALA A 6 17.62 -25.90 -3.66
C ALA A 6 16.86 -24.74 -4.32
N VAL A 7 16.48 -24.86 -5.59
CA VAL A 7 15.68 -23.84 -6.30
C VAL A 7 14.28 -23.71 -5.69
N GLY A 8 13.67 -24.81 -5.23
CA GLY A 8 12.38 -24.79 -4.53
C GLY A 8 12.44 -24.06 -3.17
N LEU A 9 13.51 -24.24 -2.40
CA LEU A 9 13.73 -23.50 -1.15
C LEU A 9 13.99 -22.00 -1.40
N SER A 10 14.78 -21.67 -2.43
CA SER A 10 15.00 -20.27 -2.83
C SER A 10 13.71 -19.59 -3.30
N ALA A 11 12.89 -20.27 -4.12
CA ALA A 11 11.61 -19.76 -4.60
C ALA A 11 10.59 -19.58 -3.46
N GLY A 12 10.58 -20.48 -2.47
CA GLY A 12 9.74 -20.36 -1.27
C GLY A 12 10.12 -19.15 -0.42
N PHE A 13 11.41 -18.86 -0.25
CA PHE A 13 11.89 -17.67 0.45
C PHE A 13 11.53 -16.38 -0.30
N THR A 14 11.77 -16.32 -1.61
CA THR A 14 11.41 -15.14 -2.42
C THR A 14 9.89 -14.90 -2.43
N GLY A 15 9.08 -15.95 -2.49
CA GLY A 15 7.63 -15.86 -2.41
C GLY A 15 7.12 -15.36 -1.06
N TYR A 16 7.73 -15.81 0.04
CA TYR A 16 7.38 -15.36 1.40
C TYR A 16 7.70 -13.87 1.62
N PHE A 17 8.87 -13.40 1.18
CA PHE A 17 9.23 -11.98 1.26
C PHE A 17 8.32 -11.09 0.41
N LYS A 18 8.00 -11.52 -0.81
CA LYS A 18 7.11 -10.76 -1.72
C LYS A 18 5.67 -10.67 -1.20
N TYR A 19 5.19 -11.68 -0.47
CA TYR A 19 3.88 -11.66 0.18
C TYR A 19 3.86 -10.77 1.44
N HIS A 20 4.95 -10.75 2.20
CA HIS A 20 5.07 -9.90 3.39
C HIS A 20 5.08 -8.40 3.04
N GLU A 21 5.76 -7.99 1.96
CA GLU A 21 5.76 -6.60 1.50
C GLU A 21 4.38 -6.12 1.07
N ARG A 22 3.61 -7.01 0.41
CA ARG A 22 2.22 -6.72 -0.01
C ARG A 22 1.28 -6.53 1.18
N SER A 23 1.46 -7.33 2.24
CA SER A 23 0.70 -7.19 3.49
C SER A 23 1.04 -5.88 4.22
N PHE A 24 2.32 -5.51 4.29
CA PHE A 24 2.76 -4.29 4.98
C PHE A 24 2.26 -3.01 4.30
N ASN A 25 2.28 -2.96 2.96
CA ASN A 25 1.83 -1.79 2.22
C ASN A 25 0.29 -1.58 2.34
N SER A 26 -0.47 -2.68 2.38
CA SER A 26 -1.91 -2.64 2.62
C SER A 26 -2.24 -2.14 4.04
N GLN A 27 -1.48 -2.63 5.04
CA GLN A 27 -1.62 -2.18 6.44
C GLN A 27 -1.29 -0.69 6.60
N GLN A 28 -0.19 -0.21 6.01
CA GLN A 28 0.19 1.20 6.07
C GLN A 28 -0.92 2.14 5.56
N THR A 29 -1.70 1.70 4.58
CA THR A 29 -2.79 2.48 4.01
C THR A 29 -4.03 2.45 4.88
N ALA A 30 -4.35 1.29 5.44
CA ALA A 30 -5.42 1.18 6.42
C ALA A 30 -5.14 2.15 7.58
N ASP A 31 -3.93 2.13 8.14
CA ASP A 31 -3.51 3.04 9.21
C ASP A 31 -3.58 4.52 8.79
N ALA A 32 -3.26 4.84 7.53
CA ALA A 32 -3.34 6.20 7.02
C ALA A 32 -4.79 6.68 6.89
N ILE A 33 -5.69 5.83 6.39
CA ILE A 33 -7.11 6.14 6.26
C ILE A 33 -7.75 6.27 7.66
N GLU A 34 -7.39 5.40 8.59
CA GLU A 34 -7.90 5.43 9.97
C GLU A 34 -7.51 6.71 10.69
N ARG A 35 -6.24 7.14 10.57
CA ARG A 35 -5.80 8.45 11.10
C ARG A 35 -6.55 9.62 10.46
N GLU A 36 -6.82 9.55 9.16
CA GLU A 36 -7.60 10.59 8.47
C GLU A 36 -9.06 10.63 8.93
N TYR A 37 -9.64 9.46 9.23
CA TYR A 37 -10.98 9.34 9.78
C TYR A 37 -11.07 9.96 11.18
N GLU A 38 -10.12 9.65 12.06
CA GLU A 38 -10.03 10.28 13.39
C GLU A 38 -9.84 11.81 13.28
N ALA A 39 -9.03 12.27 12.32
CA ALA A 39 -8.76 13.68 12.15
C ALA A 39 -10.01 14.47 11.69
N VAL A 40 -10.87 13.88 10.83
CA VAL A 40 -12.12 14.53 10.39
C VAL A 40 -13.18 14.52 11.49
N GLU A 41 -13.28 13.43 12.25
CA GLU A 41 -14.17 13.30 13.42
C GLU A 41 -13.82 14.32 14.50
N LEU A 42 -12.54 14.42 14.86
CA LEU A 42 -12.04 15.36 15.87
C LEU A 42 -11.95 16.80 15.37
N ARG A 43 -12.17 17.04 14.07
CA ARG A 43 -12.04 18.36 13.42
C ARG A 43 -10.69 19.01 13.67
N VAL A 44 -9.62 18.25 13.50
CA VAL A 44 -8.23 18.71 13.70
C VAL A 44 -7.47 18.80 12.38
N GLY A 45 -6.31 19.47 12.43
CA GLY A 45 -5.44 19.63 11.27
C GLY A 45 -6.14 20.34 10.11
N LYS A 46 -6.16 19.70 8.93
CA LYS A 46 -6.78 20.25 7.71
C LYS A 46 -8.31 20.30 7.74
N TYR A 47 -8.94 19.67 8.73
CA TYR A 47 -10.40 19.68 8.91
C TYR A 47 -10.88 20.72 9.94
N ALA A 48 -9.94 21.40 10.62
CA ALA A 48 -10.25 22.38 11.64
C ALA A 48 -10.99 23.60 11.07
N GLY A 49 -12.06 24.02 11.73
CA GLY A 49 -12.88 25.17 11.32
C GLY A 49 -13.70 24.97 10.04
N LEU A 50 -13.69 23.76 9.47
CA LEU A 50 -14.57 23.41 8.34
C LEU A 50 -15.94 22.99 8.84
N ASP A 51 -16.96 23.41 8.09
CA ASP A 51 -18.32 22.92 8.23
C ASP A 51 -18.39 21.40 7.97
N GLU A 52 -19.42 20.74 8.49
CA GLU A 52 -19.53 19.28 8.50
C GLU A 52 -19.34 18.69 7.10
N ALA A 53 -20.15 19.17 6.15
CA ALA A 53 -20.15 18.73 4.76
C ALA A 53 -18.81 18.98 4.06
N LYS A 54 -18.15 20.12 4.35
CA LYS A 54 -16.87 20.48 3.73
C LYS A 54 -15.74 19.59 4.19
N ALA A 55 -15.69 19.24 5.48
CA ALA A 55 -14.62 18.36 5.95
C ALA A 55 -14.81 16.92 5.48
N TYR A 56 -16.04 16.41 5.42
CA TYR A 56 -16.30 15.08 4.86
C TYR A 56 -15.99 15.02 3.35
N ALA A 57 -16.25 16.10 2.60
CA ALA A 57 -15.82 16.20 1.20
C ALA A 57 -14.29 16.16 1.07
N LEU A 58 -13.56 16.92 1.91
CA LEU A 58 -12.10 16.91 1.93
C LEU A 58 -11.53 15.56 2.37
N PHE A 59 -12.21 14.87 3.29
CA PHE A 59 -11.85 13.53 3.74
C PHE A 59 -12.01 12.52 2.61
N ALA A 60 -13.15 12.53 1.90
CA ALA A 60 -13.39 11.66 0.76
C ALA A 60 -12.31 11.84 -0.33
N ASP A 61 -11.99 13.09 -0.69
CA ASP A 61 -10.92 13.40 -1.64
C ASP A 61 -9.54 12.88 -1.17
N THR A 62 -9.24 13.04 0.12
CA THR A 62 -8.01 12.51 0.71
C THR A 62 -7.95 10.99 0.61
N VAL A 63 -9.04 10.29 0.94
CA VAL A 63 -9.11 8.82 0.91
C VAL A 63 -8.94 8.29 -0.51
N GLU A 64 -9.59 8.90 -1.50
CA GLU A 64 -9.41 8.53 -2.91
C GLU A 64 -7.95 8.71 -3.34
N ARG A 65 -7.30 9.81 -2.96
CA ARG A 65 -5.87 10.02 -3.24
C ARG A 65 -4.98 8.95 -2.61
N LEU A 66 -5.27 8.54 -1.36
CA LEU A 66 -4.52 7.46 -0.69
C LEU A 66 -4.71 6.11 -1.40
N ARG A 67 -5.92 5.82 -1.90
CA ARG A 67 -6.21 4.62 -2.69
C ARG A 67 -5.48 4.62 -4.03
N ASP A 68 -5.45 5.77 -4.72
CA ASP A 68 -4.72 5.92 -5.99
C ASP A 68 -3.21 5.73 -5.80
N GLU A 69 -2.65 6.30 -4.73
CA GLU A 69 -1.24 6.10 -4.38
C GLU A 69 -0.95 4.61 -4.09
N GLN A 70 -1.86 3.91 -3.43
CA GLN A 70 -1.73 2.46 -3.23
C GLN A 70 -1.81 1.66 -4.51
N ASN A 71 -2.77 1.95 -5.38
CA ASN A 71 -2.91 1.27 -6.66
C ASN A 71 -1.64 1.42 -7.50
N LYS A 72 -1.03 2.61 -7.52
CA LYS A 72 0.25 2.84 -8.22
C LYS A 72 1.40 2.03 -7.63
N ARG A 73 1.52 1.96 -6.29
CA ARG A 73 2.56 1.14 -5.63
C ARG A 73 2.36 -0.34 -5.92
N GLN A 74 1.13 -0.83 -5.88
CA GLN A 74 0.81 -2.22 -6.20
C GLN A 74 1.19 -2.55 -7.66
N GLN A 75 0.88 -1.67 -8.61
CA GLN A 75 1.27 -1.83 -10.02
C GLN A 75 2.80 -1.86 -10.23
N GLN A 76 3.57 -1.11 -9.43
CA GLN A 76 5.04 -1.17 -9.47
C GLN A 76 5.58 -2.49 -8.91
N LEU A 77 4.95 -3.05 -7.87
CA LEU A 77 5.33 -4.35 -7.28
C LEU A 77 4.99 -5.54 -8.18
N ASP A 78 3.92 -5.42 -8.97
CA ASP A 78 3.46 -6.45 -9.90
C ASP A 78 4.25 -6.46 -11.22
N GLN A 79 4.96 -5.38 -11.56
CA GLN A 79 5.88 -5.39 -12.69
C GLN A 79 7.06 -6.33 -12.40
N PRO A 80 7.29 -7.36 -13.24
CA PRO A 80 8.50 -8.15 -13.12
C PRO A 80 9.68 -7.23 -13.40
N ALA A 81 10.62 -7.12 -12.46
CA ALA A 81 11.93 -6.56 -12.76
C ALA A 81 12.47 -7.39 -13.92
N GLU A 82 12.53 -6.79 -15.12
CA GLU A 82 13.10 -7.43 -16.30
C GLU A 82 14.51 -7.88 -15.90
N VAL A 83 14.66 -9.19 -15.68
CA VAL A 83 15.95 -9.81 -15.45
C VAL A 83 16.68 -9.62 -16.76
N LYS A 84 17.50 -8.57 -16.80
CA LYS A 84 18.44 -8.28 -17.87
C LYS A 84 19.36 -9.50 -17.99
N ARG A 85 18.94 -10.45 -18.82
CA ARG A 85 19.74 -11.57 -19.27
C ARG A 85 20.66 -10.97 -20.33
N GLU A 86 21.80 -10.46 -19.89
CA GLU A 86 22.90 -10.17 -20.79
C GLU A 86 23.55 -11.50 -21.19
N GLU A 87 23.75 -11.61 -22.50
CA GLU A 87 24.14 -12.79 -23.29
C GLU A 87 25.58 -13.26 -23.04
#